data_AF-A0A2B7ZEU7-F1
#
_entry.id   AF-A0A2B7ZEU7-F1
#
_cell.length_a   1.000
_cell.length_b   1.000
_cell.length_c   1.000
_cell.angle_alpha   90.00
_cell.angle_beta   90.00
_cell.angle_gamma   90.00
#
_symmetry.space_group_name_H-M   'P 1'
#
loop_
_entity.id
_entity.type
_entity.pdbx_description
1 polymer ?
#
loop_
_entity_poly.entity_id
_entity_poly.type
_entity_poly.pdbx_seq_one_letter_code
_entity_poly.pdbx_strand_id
1 'polypeptide(L)'
;MGSVYVAVYQPDGQTLGTHHWALCLETLTETTIFQIVGQSNSFKYDELTAKPDNSRRHLQNVDVANVDDADRFRQVVRAQRIDNDMYHWGCEQWVMDVLGSLIEEDVISDCYHFLKSPLPVRLRTTFLPHIFIPPSLLAFHLV
;
A
#
# COMPACT_ATOMS: atom_id res chain seq x y z
N MET A 1 -15.34 11.58 3.73
CA MET A 1 -15.22 10.17 3.35
C MET A 1 -14.51 10.05 2.00
N GLY A 2 -13.48 9.23 1.95
CA GLY A 2 -12.73 8.88 0.74
C GLY A 2 -12.41 7.39 0.73
N SER A 3 -12.13 6.86 -0.46
CA SER A 3 -11.77 5.47 -0.67
C SER A 3 -10.25 5.33 -0.76
N VAL A 4 -9.70 4.35 -0.05
CA VAL A 4 -8.27 4.02 -0.06
C VAL A 4 -8.08 2.71 -0.80
N TYR A 5 -7.13 2.71 -1.74
CA TYR A 5 -6.77 1.52 -2.50
C TYR A 5 -5.28 1.55 -2.88
N VAL A 6 -4.73 0.39 -3.20
CA VAL A 6 -3.37 0.27 -3.74
C VAL A 6 -3.43 0.15 -5.25
N ALA A 7 -2.77 1.07 -5.95
CA ALA A 7 -2.58 0.97 -7.39
C ALA A 7 -1.31 0.15 -7.68
N VAL A 8 -1.47 -0.87 -8.52
CA VAL A 8 -0.36 -1.74 -8.96
C VAL A 8 -0.04 -1.43 -10.42
N TYR A 9 1.25 -1.21 -10.71
CA TYR A 9 1.75 -0.89 -12.04
C TYR A 9 2.76 -1.93 -12.54
N GLN A 10 2.81 -2.10 -13.87
CA GLN A 10 3.83 -2.86 -14.57
C GLN A 10 5.24 -2.31 -14.27
N PRO A 11 6.25 -3.19 -14.16
CA PRO A 11 7.64 -2.78 -14.09
C PRO A 11 7.99 -1.85 -15.25
N ASP A 12 8.79 -0.81 -15.02
CA ASP A 12 9.22 0.14 -16.05
C ASP A 12 10.39 -0.37 -16.92
N GLY A 13 10.80 -1.63 -16.72
CA GLY A 13 11.94 -2.25 -17.39
C GLY A 13 13.30 -1.86 -16.81
N GLN A 14 13.38 -0.86 -15.93
CA GLN A 14 14.61 -0.51 -15.21
C GLN A 14 14.72 -1.29 -13.90
N THR A 15 13.60 -1.51 -13.22
CA THR A 15 13.53 -2.44 -12.08
C THR A 15 13.16 -3.84 -12.56
N LEU A 16 14.06 -4.80 -12.36
CA LEU A 16 13.92 -6.19 -12.81
C LEU A 16 12.67 -6.86 -12.21
N GLY A 17 11.55 -6.83 -12.94
CA GLY A 17 10.37 -7.65 -12.69
C GLY A 17 9.55 -7.35 -11.43
N THR A 18 9.88 -6.28 -10.70
CA THR A 18 9.13 -5.86 -9.51
C THR A 18 8.02 -4.88 -9.91
N HIS A 19 6.78 -5.20 -9.54
CA HIS A 19 5.67 -4.28 -9.74
C HIS A 19 5.89 -3.01 -8.90
N HIS A 20 5.45 -1.88 -9.43
CA HIS A 20 5.43 -0.64 -8.66
C HIS A 20 4.09 -0.52 -7.95
N TRP A 21 4.14 -0.18 -6.66
CA TRP A 21 2.97 -0.03 -5.80
C TRP A 21 2.89 1.42 -5.34
N ALA A 22 1.67 1.96 -5.37
CA ALA A 22 1.36 3.26 -4.84
C ALA A 22 0.07 3.21 -4.02
N LEU A 23 0.02 3.96 -2.94
CA LEU A 23 -1.19 4.13 -2.15
C LEU A 23 -2.02 5.26 -2.76
N CYS A 24 -3.32 5.07 -2.89
CA CYS A 24 -4.21 6.06 -3.48
C CYS A 24 -5.31 6.45 -2.47
N LEU A 25 -5.63 7.74 -2.44
CA LEU A 25 -6.81 8.27 -1.77
C LEU A 25 -7.71 8.91 -2.82
N GLU A 26 -8.88 8.35 -3.04
CA GLU A 26 -9.93 8.94 -3.86
C GLU A 26 -10.96 9.63 -2.98
N THR A 27 -11.12 10.93 -3.20
CA THR A 27 -12.15 11.76 -2.59
C THR A 27 -13.20 12.12 -3.64
N LEU A 28 -14.26 12.80 -3.22
CA LEU A 28 -15.28 13.30 -4.16
C LEU A 28 -14.72 14.26 -5.21
N THR A 29 -13.61 14.94 -4.91
CA THR A 29 -13.05 16.01 -5.75
C THR A 29 -11.83 15.58 -6.54
N GLU A 30 -11.00 14.68 -5.98
CA GLU A 30 -9.73 14.31 -6.58
C GLU A 30 -9.24 12.93 -6.12
N THR A 31 -8.33 12.38 -6.92
CA THR A 31 -7.53 11.22 -6.57
C THR A 31 -6.09 11.67 -6.34
N THR A 32 -5.56 11.36 -5.15
CA THR A 32 -4.15 11.60 -4.81
C THR A 32 -3.41 10.26 -4.75
N ILE A 33 -2.28 10.17 -5.44
CA ILE A 33 -1.38 9.02 -5.46
C ILE A 33 -0.18 9.35 -4.59
N PHE A 34 0.13 8.47 -3.64
CA PHE A 34 1.27 8.54 -2.73
C PHE A 34 2.21 7.38 -3.02
N GLN A 35 3.46 7.68 -3.30
CA GLN A 35 4.42 6.66 -3.71
C GLN A 35 5.84 7.01 -3.27
N ILE A 36 6.69 6.00 -3.29
CA ILE A 36 8.13 6.21 -3.29
C ILE A 36 8.70 5.95 -4.67
N VAL A 37 9.55 6.85 -5.14
CA VAL A 37 10.22 6.79 -6.44
C VAL A 37 11.73 6.88 -6.23
N GLY A 38 12.52 6.58 -7.26
CA GLY A 38 13.98 6.63 -7.19
C GLY A 38 14.60 5.26 -7.45
N GLN A 39 15.79 5.02 -6.92
CA GLN A 39 16.52 3.75 -7.03
C GLN A 39 16.91 3.26 -5.63
N SER A 40 17.33 2.00 -5.51
CA SER A 40 17.82 1.44 -4.24
C SER A 40 18.79 2.41 -3.57
N ASN A 41 18.59 2.63 -2.27
CA ASN A 41 19.35 3.54 -1.41
C ASN A 41 19.15 5.06 -1.69
N SER A 42 18.19 5.43 -2.53
CA SER A 42 17.87 6.83 -2.85
C SER A 42 16.38 6.99 -3.19
N PHE A 43 15.53 6.33 -2.41
CA PHE A 43 14.08 6.48 -2.49
C PHE A 43 13.65 7.85 -1.99
N LYS A 44 12.65 8.42 -2.66
CA LYS A 44 12.06 9.71 -2.37
C LYS A 44 10.56 9.59 -2.35
N TYR A 45 9.93 10.30 -1.44
CA TYR A 45 8.49 10.49 -1.41
C TYR A 45 8.05 11.31 -2.63
N ASP A 46 6.96 10.91 -3.26
CA ASP A 46 6.31 11.63 -4.34
C ASP A 46 4.79 11.55 -4.18
N GLU A 47 4.11 12.65 -4.51
CA GLU A 47 2.67 12.84 -4.36
C GLU A 47 2.11 13.46 -5.64
N LEU A 48 1.13 12.79 -6.25
CA LEU A 48 0.57 13.19 -7.54
C LEU A 48 -0.95 13.25 -7.47
N THR A 49 -1.54 14.38 -7.87
CA THR A 49 -2.98 14.47 -8.11
C THR A 49 -3.28 13.94 -9.51
N ALA A 50 -3.58 12.65 -9.62
CA ALA A 50 -3.89 11.97 -10.86
C ALA A 50 -4.68 10.68 -10.61
N LYS A 51 -5.36 10.18 -11.66
CA LYS A 51 -5.94 8.84 -11.63
C LYS A 51 -4.91 7.80 -12.05
N PRO A 52 -4.76 6.68 -11.32
CA PRO A 52 -3.85 5.59 -11.68
C PRO A 52 -4.01 5.08 -13.12
N ASP A 53 -5.26 4.97 -13.58
CA ASP A 53 -5.65 4.50 -14.90
C ASP A 53 -5.14 5.39 -16.06
N ASN A 54 -4.68 6.61 -15.76
CA ASN A 54 -4.03 7.48 -16.76
C ASN A 54 -2.65 6.94 -17.18
N SER A 55 -2.06 6.03 -16.40
CA SER A 55 -0.79 5.39 -16.71
C SER A 55 -0.99 4.16 -17.59
N ARG A 56 -0.26 4.07 -18.70
CA ARG A 56 -0.21 2.85 -19.54
C ARG A 56 0.34 1.63 -18.81
N ARG A 57 1.03 1.84 -17.68
CA ARG A 57 1.57 0.76 -16.83
C ARG A 57 0.56 0.30 -15.78
N HIS A 58 -0.58 0.98 -15.61
CA HIS A 58 -1.57 0.57 -14.62
C HIS A 58 -2.08 -0.85 -14.91
N LEU A 59 -2.12 -1.67 -13.86
CA LEU A 59 -2.62 -3.05 -13.94
C LEU A 59 -3.97 -3.18 -13.26
N GLN A 60 -4.05 -2.72 -12.01
CA GLN A 60 -5.25 -2.86 -11.19
C GLN A 60 -5.20 -1.93 -9.96
N ASN A 61 -6.38 -1.66 -9.42
CA ASN A 61 -6.57 -1.08 -8.10
C ASN A 61 -7.03 -2.19 -7.14
N VAL A 62 -6.46 -2.25 -5.95
CA VAL A 62 -6.84 -3.20 -4.90
C VAL A 62 -7.41 -2.41 -3.74
N ASP A 63 -8.72 -2.55 -3.50
CA ASP A 63 -9.43 -1.84 -2.44
C ASP A 63 -8.86 -2.21 -1.06
N VAL A 64 -8.67 -1.19 -0.22
CA VAL A 64 -8.14 -1.34 1.14
C VAL A 64 -9.22 -1.02 2.16
N ALA A 65 -9.68 0.23 2.18
CA ALA A 65 -10.57 0.74 3.22
C ALA A 65 -11.27 2.03 2.78
N ASN A 66 -12.25 2.47 3.56
CA ASN A 66 -12.75 3.84 3.51
C ASN A 66 -12.11 4.64 4.64
N VAL A 67 -11.93 5.94 4.40
CA VAL A 67 -11.41 6.88 5.39
C VAL A 67 -12.34 8.07 5.55
N ASP A 68 -12.68 8.42 6.78
CA ASP A 68 -13.54 9.58 7.05
C ASP A 68 -12.74 10.88 7.12
N ASP A 69 -11.53 10.81 7.69
CA ASP A 69 -10.61 11.94 7.84
C ASP A 69 -9.45 11.85 6.83
N ALA A 70 -9.67 12.43 5.66
CA ALA A 70 -8.70 12.49 4.58
C ALA A 70 -7.45 13.31 4.94
N ASP A 71 -7.56 14.29 5.85
CA ASP A 71 -6.42 15.13 6.24
C ASP A 71 -5.52 14.39 7.22
N ARG A 72 -6.10 13.68 8.19
CA ARG A 72 -5.36 12.79 9.08
C ARG A 72 -4.65 11.68 8.30
N PHE A 73 -5.33 11.08 7.31
CA PHE A 73 -4.71 10.14 6.39
C PHE A 73 -3.45 10.71 5.74
N ARG A 74 -3.56 11.88 5.10
CA ARG A 74 -2.40 12.53 4.45
C ARG A 74 -1.27 12.82 5.42
N GLN A 75 -1.58 13.22 6.66
CA GLN A 75 -0.57 13.46 7.69
C GLN A 75 0.22 12.20 8.03
N VAL A 76 -0.48 11.07 8.26
CA VAL A 76 0.16 9.79 8.58
C VAL A 76 1.02 9.30 7.41
N VAL A 77 0.48 9.35 6.17
CA VAL A 77 1.22 8.95 4.96
C VAL A 77 2.50 9.77 4.77
N ARG A 78 2.43 11.10 4.94
CA ARG A 78 3.58 12.00 4.80
C ARG A 78 4.60 11.86 5.93
N ALA A 79 4.18 11.40 7.10
CA ALA A 79 5.05 11.14 8.24
C ALA A 79 5.78 9.79 8.14
N GLN A 80 5.34 8.90 7.23
CA GLN A 80 5.95 7.59 7.06
C GLN A 80 7.43 7.70 6.69
N ARG A 81 8.27 7.02 7.46
CA ARG A 81 9.70 6.95 7.18
C ARG A 81 9.96 6.11 5.93
N ILE A 82 10.85 6.59 5.08
CA ILE A 82 11.37 5.84 3.94
C ILE A 82 12.66 5.17 4.37
N ASP A 83 12.69 3.84 4.32
CA ASP A 83 13.90 3.07 4.58
C ASP A 83 14.78 3.04 3.32
N ASN A 84 15.89 3.78 3.40
CA ASN A 84 16.90 3.85 2.34
C ASN A 84 18.06 2.87 2.55
N ASP A 85 18.03 2.04 3.60
CA ASP A 85 19.03 0.98 3.80
C ASP A 85 18.60 -0.32 3.08
N MET A 86 17.39 -0.33 2.51
CA MET A 86 16.88 -1.45 1.70
C MET A 86 17.56 -1.54 0.33
N TYR A 87 18.25 -2.66 0.09
CA TYR A 87 18.90 -2.98 -1.18
C TYR A 87 17.92 -3.38 -2.30
N HIS A 88 16.70 -3.81 -1.95
CA HIS A 88 15.66 -4.23 -2.90
C HIS A 88 14.59 -3.15 -3.07
N TRP A 89 13.87 -3.20 -4.19
CA TRP A 89 12.81 -2.24 -4.50
C TRP A 89 11.74 -2.21 -3.40
N GLY A 90 11.71 -1.11 -2.63
CA GLY A 90 10.96 -1.03 -1.38
C GLY A 90 9.53 -0.50 -1.49
N CYS A 91 8.98 -0.24 -2.70
CA CYS A 91 7.68 0.42 -2.83
C CYS A 91 6.54 -0.38 -2.21
N GLU A 92 6.60 -1.71 -2.32
CA GLU A 92 5.64 -2.62 -1.70
C GLU A 92 5.74 -2.52 -0.17
N GLN A 93 6.94 -2.68 0.38
CA GLN A 93 7.16 -2.60 1.83
C GLN A 93 6.74 -1.24 2.39
N TRP A 94 7.07 -0.14 1.70
CA TRP A 94 6.66 1.19 2.14
C TRP A 94 5.14 1.33 2.19
N VAL A 95 4.41 0.85 1.17
CA VAL A 95 2.93 0.85 1.20
C VAL A 95 2.42 0.04 2.40
N MET A 96 3.02 -1.12 2.68
CA MET A 96 2.64 -1.94 3.83
C MET A 96 2.89 -1.24 5.16
N ASP A 97 4.02 -0.56 5.31
CA ASP A 97 4.36 0.18 6.51
C ASP A 97 3.41 1.36 6.72
N VAL A 98 3.05 2.09 5.65
CA VAL A 98 2.02 3.14 5.71
C VAL A 98 0.68 2.57 6.19
N LEU A 99 0.25 1.43 5.63
CA LEU A 99 -1.01 0.78 6.05
C LEU A 99 -0.98 0.36 7.52
N GLY A 100 0.17 -0.14 8.01
CA GLY A 100 0.38 -0.43 9.43
C GLY A 100 0.20 0.81 10.30
N SER A 101 0.88 1.91 9.95
CA SER A 101 0.77 3.20 10.67
C SER A 101 -0.66 3.74 10.67
N LEU A 102 -1.40 3.61 9.55
CA LEU A 102 -2.79 4.07 9.46
C LEU A 102 -3.75 3.27 10.36
N ILE A 103 -3.48 1.98 10.57
CA ILE A 103 -4.26 1.14 11.50
C ILE A 103 -3.89 1.48 12.95
N GLU A 104 -2.59 1.61 13.25
CA GLU A 104 -2.11 1.96 14.60
C GLU A 104 -2.64 3.32 15.08
N GLU A 105 -2.82 4.26 14.16
CA GLU A 105 -3.35 5.60 14.41
C GLU A 105 -4.90 5.69 14.30
N ASP A 106 -5.60 4.57 14.15
CA ASP A 106 -7.07 4.47 14.02
C ASP A 106 -7.65 5.32 12.88
N VAL A 107 -6.87 5.53 11.81
CA VAL A 107 -7.30 6.27 10.62
C VAL A 107 -8.10 5.37 9.68
N ILE A 108 -7.70 4.10 9.59
CA ILE A 108 -8.46 3.05 8.90
C ILE A 108 -8.68 1.90 9.88
N SER A 109 -9.86 1.29 9.84
CA SER A 109 -10.21 0.25 10.82
C SER A 109 -9.50 -1.08 10.57
N ASP A 110 -9.21 -1.41 9.30
CA ASP A 110 -8.65 -2.69 8.89
C ASP A 110 -8.18 -2.66 7.41
N CYS A 111 -7.28 -3.58 7.04
CA CYS A 111 -6.89 -3.89 5.66
C CYS A 111 -6.96 -5.41 5.30
N TYR A 112 -7.66 -6.26 6.07
CA TYR A 112 -7.73 -7.71 5.83
C TYR A 112 -8.22 -8.09 4.42
N HIS A 113 -9.09 -7.28 3.80
CA HIS A 113 -9.53 -7.50 2.43
C HIS A 113 -8.38 -7.37 1.42
N PHE A 114 -7.50 -6.37 1.63
CA PHE A 114 -6.29 -6.20 0.85
C PHE A 114 -5.33 -7.39 1.02
N LEU A 115 -5.11 -7.84 2.27
CA LEU A 115 -4.26 -9.00 2.59
C LEU A 115 -4.78 -10.33 2.00
N LYS A 116 -6.11 -10.45 1.81
CA LYS A 116 -6.74 -11.66 1.25
C LYS A 116 -6.93 -11.62 -0.25
N SER A 117 -6.80 -10.44 -0.89
CA SER A 117 -6.93 -10.31 -2.33
C SER A 117 -5.97 -11.25 -3.04
N PRO A 118 -6.37 -11.88 -4.17
CA PRO A 118 -5.48 -12.67 -5.02
C PRO A 118 -4.52 -11.72 -5.74
N LEU A 119 -3.65 -11.04 -4.99
CA LEU A 119 -2.39 -10.54 -5.52
C LEU A 119 -1.66 -11.73 -6.16
N PRO A 120 -0.97 -11.55 -7.30
CA PRO A 120 -0.24 -12.62 -7.93
C PRO A 120 0.66 -13.29 -6.88
N VAL A 121 0.48 -14.61 -6.73
CA VAL A 121 1.02 -15.52 -5.69
C VAL A 121 2.52 -15.36 -5.39
N ARG A 122 3.27 -14.64 -6.25
CA ARG A 122 4.69 -14.30 -6.08
C ARG A 122 5.03 -13.25 -5.01
N LEU A 123 4.04 -12.63 -4.36
CA LEU A 123 4.27 -11.57 -3.36
C LEU A 123 4.06 -12.03 -1.91
N ARG A 124 3.68 -13.30 -1.68
CA ARG A 124 3.30 -13.81 -0.35
C ARG A 124 4.47 -14.30 0.54
N THR A 125 5.71 -14.31 0.07
CA THR A 125 6.80 -15.05 0.74
C THR A 125 7.60 -14.32 1.82
N THR A 126 7.27 -13.08 2.19
CA THR A 126 8.05 -12.33 3.21
C THR A 126 7.26 -11.94 4.46
N PHE A 127 5.95 -12.18 4.50
CA PHE A 127 5.12 -11.82 5.66
C PHE A 127 4.85 -13.03 6.54
N LEU A 128 5.62 -13.19 7.62
CA LEU A 128 5.17 -13.60 8.97
C LEU A 128 6.41 -13.95 9.81
N PRO A 129 6.70 -13.15 10.86
CA PRO A 129 6.63 -13.77 12.18
C PRO A 129 5.94 -12.94 13.28
N HIS A 130 5.44 -11.72 13.01
CA HIS A 130 5.02 -10.83 14.11
C HIS A 130 3.58 -10.30 14.12
N ILE A 131 2.69 -10.77 13.25
CA ILE A 131 1.25 -10.51 13.46
C ILE A 131 0.72 -11.55 14.45
N PHE A 132 0.58 -11.15 15.71
CA PHE A 132 -0.06 -11.94 16.75
C PHE A 132 -1.55 -12.06 16.42
N ILE A 133 -1.94 -13.17 15.79
CA ILE A 133 -3.35 -13.51 15.60
C ILE A 133 -3.90 -13.91 16.97
N PRO A 134 -4.88 -13.20 17.54
CA PRO A 134 -5.48 -13.62 18.81
C PRO A 134 -6.16 -14.99 18.62
N PRO A 135 -6.04 -15.90 19.61
CA PRO A 135 -6.51 -17.28 19.49
C PRO A 135 -8.04 -17.43 19.29
N SER A 136 -8.81 -16.35 19.44
CA SER A 136 -10.25 -16.33 19.14
C SER A 136 -10.59 -16.47 17.65
N LEU A 137 -9.63 -16.27 16.75
CA LEU A 137 -9.80 -16.38 15.29
C LEU A 137 -9.33 -17.73 14.70
N LEU A 138 -8.82 -18.65 15.53
CA LEU A 138 -8.36 -19.98 15.06
C LEU A 138 -9.49 -21.02 14.90
N ALA A 139 -10.74 -20.66 15.15
CA ALA A 139 -11.84 -21.62 15.29
C ALA A 139 -12.61 -21.96 14.00
N PHE A 140 -12.25 -21.41 12.85
CA PHE A 140 -12.93 -21.74 11.59
C PHE A 140 -11.93 -22.24 10.56
N HIS A 141 -11.54 -23.51 10.65
CA HIS A 141 -11.13 -24.37 9.53
C HIS A 141 -11.06 -25.80 10.04
N LEU A 142 -12.21 -26.45 10.21
CA LEU A 142 -12.36 -27.91 10.22
C LEU A 142 -13.85 -28.24 10.07
N VAL A 143 -14.35 -28.17 8.84
CA VAL A 143 -15.27 -29.15 8.22
C VAL A 143 -14.98 -29.15 6.73
#